data_AF-A0A084SXZ1-F1
#
_entry.id   AF-A0A084SXZ1-F1
#
_cell.length_a   1.000
_cell.length_b   1.000
_cell.length_c   1.000
_cell.angle_alpha   90.00
_cell.angle_beta   90.00
_cell.angle_gamma   90.00
#
_symmetry.space_group_name_H-M   'P 1'
#
loop_
_entity.id
_entity.type
_entity.pdbx_description
1 polymer ?
#
loop_
_entity_poly.entity_id
_entity_poly.type
_entity_poly.pdbx_seq_one_letter_code
_entity_poly.pdbx_strand_id
1 'polypeptide(L)'
;MRPMRSFGGGGGGGFGFPSVESTAARLAIGLVVGSVLSLAVSSVGYLLLLTPGEVFSGLKLWQPFTYGFVERSPLGIIFGAFLLYSIGGGLEMSWGSKRLLWVVLGGTVLAGFLTVLVSLFYPLLRGVSYPGGWVMGTIAWVAYGLSIGRGQTNFWGIPITGNVFAGIGAGFVVLNALAGDWRGQVPDFFALGITFLAVRGGNPRTLMLRLQHWRLQRQLRGRSRHLRVISEDRPDDRYLN
;
A
#
# COMPACT_ATOMS: atom_id res chain seq x y z
N MET A 1 22.65 20.91 -2.89
CA MET A 1 22.06 20.28 -1.69
C MET A 1 20.95 21.19 -1.21
N ARG A 2 19.69 20.71 -1.15
CA ARG A 2 18.58 21.49 -0.59
C ARG A 2 18.49 21.19 0.90
N PRO A 3 18.40 22.20 1.78
CA PRO A 3 18.30 21.97 3.21
C PRO A 3 16.95 21.29 3.51
N MET A 4 17.01 20.15 4.19
CA MET A 4 15.85 19.56 4.84
C MET A 4 15.35 20.55 5.88
N ARG A 5 14.07 20.92 5.79
CA ARG A 5 13.37 21.62 6.86
C ARG A 5 13.35 20.70 8.08
N SER A 6 14.21 21.00 9.04
CA SER A 6 14.05 20.58 10.43
C SER A 6 12.73 21.15 10.93
N PHE A 7 11.77 20.28 11.17
CA PHE A 7 10.60 20.58 12.00
C PHE A 7 10.65 19.66 13.20
N GLY A 8 10.93 20.26 14.36
CA GLY A 8 10.38 19.86 15.65
C GLY A 8 10.85 18.52 16.23
N GLY A 9 12.02 18.58 16.87
CA GLY A 9 12.26 18.12 18.24
C GLY A 9 11.33 17.07 18.86
N GLY A 10 11.91 15.90 19.11
CA GLY A 10 11.34 14.86 19.97
C GLY A 10 12.16 13.58 19.83
N GLY A 11 13.31 13.51 20.51
CA GLY A 11 14.15 12.32 20.54
C GLY A 11 13.40 11.12 21.13
N GLY A 12 13.65 9.95 20.57
CA GLY A 12 13.16 8.68 21.10
C GLY A 12 12.82 7.70 19.99
N GLY A 13 13.71 6.75 19.73
CA GLY A 13 13.36 5.54 18.99
C GLY A 13 12.30 4.77 19.77
N GLY A 14 11.04 4.98 19.41
CA GLY A 14 9.89 4.35 20.05
C GLY A 14 8.68 4.54 19.15
N PHE A 15 7.85 3.51 19.06
CA PHE A 15 6.58 3.52 18.33
C PHE A 15 5.75 4.75 18.69
N GLY A 16 5.84 5.81 17.88
CA GLY A 16 4.93 6.95 17.95
C GLY A 16 3.57 6.47 17.47
N PHE A 17 2.69 6.12 18.41
CA PHE A 17 1.32 5.72 18.09
C PHE A 17 0.65 6.83 17.26
N PRO A 18 0.16 6.52 16.05
CA PRO A 18 -0.58 7.50 15.26
C PRO A 18 -1.76 8.04 16.08
N SER A 19 -1.97 9.35 16.05
CA SER A 19 -3.18 9.96 16.62
C SER A 19 -4.44 9.25 16.08
N VAL A 20 -5.50 9.17 16.88
CA VAL A 20 -6.81 8.61 16.49
C VAL A 20 -7.39 9.34 15.26
N GLU A 21 -6.92 10.56 15.00
CA GLU A 21 -7.29 11.34 13.81
C GLU A 21 -6.64 10.86 12.51
N SER A 22 -5.66 9.96 12.58
CA SER A 22 -4.97 9.41 11.42
C SER A 22 -5.91 8.63 10.50
N THR A 23 -5.64 8.68 9.20
CA THR A 23 -6.43 7.95 8.19
C THR A 23 -6.30 6.45 8.40
N ALA A 24 -5.12 5.98 8.82
CA ALA A 24 -4.87 4.60 9.20
C ALA A 24 -5.78 4.15 10.35
N ALA A 25 -5.91 4.95 11.41
CA ALA A 25 -6.83 4.67 12.51
C ALA A 25 -8.28 4.63 12.04
N ARG A 26 -8.71 5.57 11.18
CA ARG A 26 -10.07 5.58 10.61
C ARG A 26 -10.36 4.34 9.77
N LEU A 27 -9.39 3.86 8.98
CA LEU A 27 -9.53 2.62 8.21
C LEU A 27 -9.62 1.39 9.13
N ALA A 28 -8.80 1.34 10.18
CA ALA A 28 -8.85 0.27 11.18
C ALA A 28 -10.19 0.25 11.94
N ILE A 29 -10.67 1.42 12.39
CA ILE A 29 -11.99 1.57 13.03
C ILE A 29 -13.09 1.15 12.06
N GLY A 30 -13.02 1.61 10.79
CA GLY A 30 -13.96 1.21 9.75
C GLY A 30 -14.03 -0.30 9.54
N LEU A 31 -12.88 -0.98 9.55
CA LEU A 31 -12.81 -2.44 9.46
C LEU A 31 -13.49 -3.10 10.68
N VAL A 32 -13.21 -2.64 11.89
CA VAL A 32 -13.84 -3.19 13.10
C VAL A 32 -15.35 -2.99 13.07
N VAL A 33 -15.81 -1.77 12.80
CA VAL A 33 -17.24 -1.44 12.77
C VAL A 33 -17.96 -2.23 11.68
N GLY A 34 -17.41 -2.26 10.45
CA GLY A 34 -17.99 -3.00 9.33
C GLY A 34 -18.09 -4.50 9.61
N SER A 35 -17.06 -5.08 10.24
CA SER A 35 -17.04 -6.50 10.60
C SER A 35 -18.01 -6.81 11.73
N VAL A 36 -18.07 -5.97 12.78
CA VAL A 36 -19.03 -6.14 13.89
C VAL A 36 -20.47 -6.04 13.38
N LEU A 37 -20.77 -5.06 12.53
CA LEU A 37 -22.11 -4.93 11.92
C LEU A 37 -22.46 -6.15 11.06
N SER A 38 -21.50 -6.64 10.27
CA SER A 38 -21.68 -7.84 9.45
C SER A 38 -21.96 -9.10 10.28
N LEU A 39 -21.34 -9.21 11.47
CA LEU A 39 -21.51 -10.37 12.36
C LEU A 39 -22.78 -10.26 13.22
N ALA A 40 -23.10 -9.05 13.70
CA ALA A 40 -24.26 -8.80 14.54
C ALA A 40 -25.58 -8.87 13.75
N VAL A 41 -25.56 -8.51 12.46
CA VAL A 41 -26.75 -8.48 11.61
C VAL A 41 -26.49 -9.30 10.34
N SER A 42 -26.85 -10.59 10.38
CA SER A 42 -26.56 -11.54 9.28
C SER A 42 -27.16 -11.12 7.93
N SER A 43 -28.31 -10.43 7.94
CA SER A 43 -28.95 -9.89 6.72
C SER A 43 -28.13 -8.77 6.08
N VAL A 44 -27.47 -7.94 6.89
CA VAL A 44 -26.58 -6.86 6.43
C VAL A 44 -25.22 -7.42 6.01
N GLY A 45 -24.70 -8.42 6.72
CA GLY A 45 -23.41 -9.02 6.41
C GLY A 45 -23.31 -9.55 4.98
N TYR A 46 -24.37 -10.20 4.48
CA TYR A 46 -24.42 -10.67 3.09
C TYR A 46 -24.37 -9.53 2.06
N LEU A 47 -24.92 -8.36 2.40
CA LEU A 47 -24.92 -7.18 1.51
C LEU A 47 -23.58 -6.48 1.46
N LEU A 48 -22.76 -6.63 2.51
CA LEU A 48 -21.46 -5.97 2.62
C LEU A 48 -20.32 -6.78 2.01
N LEU A 49 -20.44 -8.11 2.02
CA LEU A 49 -19.48 -9.03 1.40
C LEU A 49 -19.51 -8.93 -0.13
N LEU A 50 -18.37 -9.21 -0.77
CA LEU A 50 -18.29 -9.25 -2.22
C LEU A 50 -18.73 -10.62 -2.72
N THR A 51 -19.85 -10.67 -3.44
CA THR A 51 -20.31 -11.86 -4.17
C THR A 51 -20.35 -11.51 -5.66
N PRO A 52 -19.33 -11.90 -6.47
CA PRO A 52 -19.16 -11.38 -7.82
C PRO A 52 -20.37 -11.56 -8.74
N GLY A 53 -21.13 -12.65 -8.57
CA GLY A 53 -22.35 -12.89 -9.32
C GLY A 53 -23.40 -11.80 -9.12
N GLU A 54 -23.54 -11.26 -7.92
CA GLU A 54 -24.61 -10.33 -7.56
C GLU A 54 -24.33 -8.87 -7.93
N VAL A 55 -23.08 -8.53 -8.23
CA VAL A 55 -22.70 -7.15 -8.54
C VAL A 55 -23.40 -6.66 -9.80
N PHE A 56 -23.36 -7.44 -10.87
CA PHE A 56 -24.03 -7.10 -12.14
C PHE A 56 -25.45 -7.65 -12.24
N SER A 57 -25.70 -8.88 -11.76
CA SER A 57 -27.04 -9.49 -11.86
C SER A 57 -28.03 -8.99 -10.81
N GLY A 58 -27.53 -8.62 -9.63
CA GLY A 58 -28.33 -8.12 -8.50
C GLY A 58 -28.17 -6.62 -8.25
N LEU A 59 -27.48 -5.89 -9.16
CA LEU A 59 -27.22 -4.44 -9.09
C LEU A 59 -26.53 -3.98 -7.79
N LYS A 60 -25.78 -4.86 -7.12
CA LYS A 60 -25.08 -4.55 -5.86
C LYS A 60 -23.71 -3.90 -6.10
N LEU A 61 -23.71 -2.73 -6.74
CA LEU A 61 -22.49 -2.02 -7.17
C LEU A 61 -21.61 -1.52 -6.02
N TRP A 62 -22.16 -1.45 -4.79
CA TRP A 62 -21.40 -1.03 -3.60
C TRP A 62 -20.52 -2.14 -3.00
N GLN A 63 -20.76 -3.41 -3.34
CA GLN A 63 -20.04 -4.55 -2.75
C GLN A 63 -18.51 -4.47 -2.88
N PRO A 64 -17.93 -4.08 -4.03
CA PRO A 64 -16.48 -3.90 -4.16
C PRO A 64 -15.91 -2.80 -3.27
N PHE A 65 -16.74 -1.91 -2.71
CA PHE A 65 -16.30 -0.93 -1.73
C PHE A 65 -16.46 -1.44 -0.31
N THR A 66 -17.64 -1.95 0.04
CA THR A 66 -17.97 -2.33 1.41
C THR A 66 -17.20 -3.55 1.90
N TYR A 67 -16.87 -4.49 1.01
CA TYR A 67 -16.23 -5.74 1.42
C TYR A 67 -14.86 -5.54 2.07
N GLY A 68 -14.14 -4.47 1.70
CA GLY A 68 -12.85 -4.10 2.29
C GLY A 68 -12.90 -3.86 3.80
N PHE A 69 -14.08 -3.56 4.34
CA PHE A 69 -14.31 -3.30 5.76
C PHE A 69 -14.96 -4.48 6.49
N VAL A 70 -15.04 -5.66 5.85
CA VAL A 70 -15.66 -6.84 6.43
C VAL A 70 -14.65 -7.97 6.56
N GLU A 71 -14.56 -8.50 7.77
CA GLU A 71 -13.82 -9.70 8.12
C GLU A 71 -14.71 -10.64 8.94
N ARG A 72 -14.61 -11.95 8.69
CA ARG A 72 -15.46 -12.96 9.34
C ARG A 72 -14.84 -13.53 10.61
N SER A 73 -13.52 -13.58 10.66
CA SER A 73 -12.80 -14.15 11.81
C SER A 73 -12.57 -13.08 12.89
N PRO A 74 -12.94 -13.32 14.16
CA PRO A 74 -12.65 -12.38 15.26
C PRO A 74 -11.16 -12.04 15.39
N LEU A 75 -10.29 -13.05 15.23
CA LEU A 75 -8.85 -12.83 15.21
C LEU A 75 -8.43 -12.02 13.99
N GLY A 76 -9.03 -12.29 12.81
CA GLY A 76 -8.81 -11.50 11.61
C GLY A 76 -9.16 -10.02 11.78
N ILE A 77 -10.24 -9.71 12.50
CA ILE A 77 -10.64 -8.33 12.80
C ILE A 77 -9.59 -7.64 13.67
N ILE A 78 -9.17 -8.29 14.76
CA ILE A 78 -8.19 -7.72 15.70
C ILE A 78 -6.85 -7.51 14.99
N PHE A 79 -6.33 -8.55 14.33
CA PHE A 79 -5.04 -8.47 13.63
C PHE A 79 -5.10 -7.53 12.43
N GLY A 80 -6.17 -7.54 11.65
CA GLY A 80 -6.36 -6.63 10.53
C GLY A 80 -6.41 -5.17 10.98
N ALA A 81 -7.14 -4.87 12.05
CA ALA A 81 -7.21 -3.52 12.62
C ALA A 81 -5.85 -3.09 13.19
N PHE A 82 -5.18 -3.96 13.94
CA PHE A 82 -3.85 -3.66 14.47
C PHE A 82 -2.82 -3.44 13.35
N LEU A 83 -2.86 -4.28 12.32
CA LEU A 83 -2.00 -4.17 11.15
C LEU A 83 -2.24 -2.84 10.43
N LEU A 84 -3.49 -2.49 10.15
CA LEU A 84 -3.83 -1.22 9.51
C LEU A 84 -3.44 -0.03 10.36
N TYR A 85 -3.63 -0.09 11.68
CA TYR A 85 -3.25 1.00 12.56
C TYR A 85 -1.73 1.17 12.64
N SER A 86 -0.99 0.10 12.92
CA SER A 86 0.47 0.12 13.10
C SER A 86 1.21 0.36 11.78
N ILE A 87 0.97 -0.49 10.78
CA ILE A 87 1.64 -0.44 9.48
C ILE A 87 1.08 0.71 8.64
N GLY A 88 -0.24 0.87 8.61
CA GLY A 88 -0.87 1.97 7.90
C GLY A 88 -0.48 3.32 8.48
N GLY A 89 -0.28 3.43 9.79
CA GLY A 89 0.26 4.63 10.43
C GLY A 89 1.68 4.97 9.94
N GLY A 90 2.57 3.98 9.89
CA GLY A 90 3.92 4.16 9.32
C GLY A 90 3.90 4.53 7.83
N LEU A 91 2.99 3.94 7.06
CA LEU A 91 2.75 4.35 5.67
C LEU A 91 2.22 5.78 5.58
N GLU A 92 1.29 6.18 6.44
CA GLU A 92 0.74 7.53 6.46
C GLU A 92 1.82 8.58 6.73
N MET A 93 2.72 8.31 7.67
CA MET A 93 3.84 9.19 7.98
C MET A 93 4.81 9.35 6.79
N SER A 94 5.04 8.28 6.03
CA SER A 94 5.99 8.28 4.91
C SER A 94 5.39 8.78 3.59
N TRP A 95 4.10 8.54 3.34
CA TRP A 95 3.44 8.82 2.06
C TRP A 95 2.42 9.97 2.12
N GLY A 96 1.95 10.31 3.31
CA GLY A 96 0.79 11.18 3.54
C GLY A 96 -0.55 10.45 3.41
N SER A 97 -1.55 10.96 4.13
CA SER A 97 -2.92 10.45 4.24
C SER A 97 -3.59 10.19 2.90
N LYS A 98 -3.48 11.13 1.95
CA LYS A 98 -4.12 11.03 0.64
C LYS A 98 -3.58 9.83 -0.15
N ARG A 99 -2.26 9.63 -0.16
CA ARG A 99 -1.64 8.52 -0.91
C ARG A 99 -1.93 7.18 -0.24
N LEU A 100 -1.91 7.12 1.11
CA LEU A 100 -2.34 5.93 1.84
C LEU A 100 -3.74 5.51 1.40
N LEU A 101 -4.71 6.44 1.44
CA LEU A 101 -6.10 6.14 1.10
C LEU A 101 -6.24 5.63 -0.34
N TRP A 102 -5.64 6.31 -1.32
CA TRP A 102 -5.72 5.88 -2.72
C TRP A 102 -5.08 4.52 -2.98
N VAL A 103 -3.97 4.20 -2.31
CA VAL A 103 -3.29 2.92 -2.52
C VAL A 103 -3.98 1.80 -1.76
N VAL A 104 -4.25 1.99 -0.46
CA VAL A 104 -4.81 0.95 0.41
C VAL A 104 -6.29 0.74 0.14
N LEU A 105 -7.12 1.77 0.32
CA LEU A 105 -8.55 1.65 0.08
C LEU A 105 -8.84 1.55 -1.42
N GLY A 106 -8.27 2.44 -2.24
CA GLY A 106 -8.48 2.40 -3.68
C GLY A 106 -7.96 1.12 -4.33
N GLY A 107 -6.84 0.59 -3.86
CA GLY A 107 -6.32 -0.71 -4.31
C GLY A 107 -7.21 -1.88 -3.88
N THR A 108 -7.80 -1.83 -2.69
CA THR A 108 -8.78 -2.85 -2.23
C THR A 108 -10.00 -2.83 -3.13
N VAL A 109 -10.59 -1.66 -3.36
CA VAL A 109 -11.73 -1.50 -4.27
C VAL A 109 -11.41 -2.02 -5.66
N LEU A 110 -10.23 -1.68 -6.19
CA LEU A 110 -9.78 -2.15 -7.49
C LEU A 110 -9.60 -3.67 -7.53
N ALA A 111 -9.05 -4.28 -6.48
CA ALA A 111 -8.92 -5.74 -6.38
C ALA A 111 -10.29 -6.44 -6.41
N GLY A 112 -11.26 -5.90 -5.67
CA GLY A 112 -12.64 -6.37 -5.71
C GLY A 112 -13.25 -6.24 -7.10
N PHE A 113 -13.09 -5.08 -7.74
CA PHE A 113 -13.58 -4.84 -9.09
C PHE A 113 -12.96 -5.78 -10.13
N LEU A 114 -11.64 -5.99 -10.09
CA LEU A 114 -10.95 -6.96 -10.96
C LEU A 114 -11.46 -8.39 -10.73
N THR A 115 -11.74 -8.76 -9.48
CA THR A 115 -12.33 -10.07 -9.15
C THR A 115 -13.72 -10.22 -9.77
N VAL A 116 -14.54 -9.16 -9.73
CA VAL A 116 -15.85 -9.16 -10.41
C VAL A 116 -15.68 -9.31 -11.93
N LEU A 117 -14.77 -8.56 -12.54
CA LEU A 117 -14.50 -8.67 -13.98
C LEU A 117 -14.07 -10.07 -14.39
N VAL A 118 -13.18 -10.71 -13.62
CA VAL A 118 -12.75 -12.09 -13.91
C VAL A 118 -13.89 -13.09 -13.73
N SER A 119 -14.80 -12.87 -12.78
CA SER A 119 -15.97 -13.74 -12.58
C SER A 119 -16.94 -13.76 -13.77
N LEU A 120 -16.89 -12.74 -14.64
CA LEU A 120 -17.66 -12.73 -15.89
C LEU A 120 -17.21 -13.86 -16.81
N PHE A 121 -15.90 -14.12 -16.86
CA PHE A 121 -15.28 -15.16 -17.71
C PHE A 121 -15.14 -16.51 -16.99
N TYR A 122 -15.10 -16.51 -15.65
CA TYR A 122 -14.96 -17.71 -14.82
C TYR A 122 -16.17 -17.88 -13.89
N PRO A 123 -17.22 -18.61 -14.32
CA PRO A 123 -18.47 -18.76 -13.57
C PRO A 123 -18.30 -19.34 -12.16
N LEU A 124 -17.24 -20.13 -11.94
CA LEU A 124 -16.90 -20.72 -10.65
C LEU A 124 -16.65 -19.68 -9.54
N LEU A 125 -16.31 -18.44 -9.89
CA LEU A 125 -16.08 -17.36 -8.93
C LEU A 125 -17.35 -16.62 -8.52
N ARG A 126 -18.47 -16.80 -9.25
CA ARG A 126 -19.69 -15.99 -9.07
C ARG A 126 -20.40 -16.25 -7.74
N GLY A 127 -20.33 -17.48 -7.24
CA GLY A 127 -20.97 -17.90 -5.98
C GLY A 127 -20.06 -17.79 -4.75
N VAL A 128 -18.81 -17.36 -4.91
CA VAL A 128 -17.87 -17.24 -3.78
C VAL A 128 -18.07 -15.87 -3.12
N SER A 129 -18.23 -15.88 -1.79
CA SER A 129 -18.30 -14.65 -1.00
C SER A 129 -16.93 -14.31 -0.41
N TYR A 130 -16.45 -13.10 -0.70
CA TYR A 130 -15.12 -12.65 -0.30
C TYR A 130 -15.22 -11.59 0.82
N PRO A 131 -14.62 -11.85 2.01
CA PRO A 131 -14.26 -10.79 2.95
C PRO A 131 -13.04 -10.01 2.42
N GLY A 132 -13.01 -8.70 2.64
CA GLY A 132 -11.96 -7.82 2.12
C GLY A 132 -11.03 -7.25 3.19
N GLY A 133 -11.27 -7.56 4.47
CA GLY A 133 -10.42 -7.10 5.57
C GLY A 133 -8.95 -7.51 5.38
N TRP A 134 -8.72 -8.79 5.07
CA TRP A 134 -7.38 -9.28 4.71
C TRP A 134 -6.82 -8.64 3.44
N VAL A 135 -7.62 -8.42 2.41
CA VAL A 135 -7.18 -7.78 1.16
C VAL A 135 -6.59 -6.40 1.44
N MET A 136 -7.31 -5.58 2.21
CA MET A 136 -6.84 -4.24 2.61
C MET A 136 -5.57 -4.32 3.47
N GLY A 137 -5.52 -5.29 4.39
CA GLY A 137 -4.34 -5.59 5.19
C GLY A 137 -3.14 -6.01 4.35
N THR A 138 -3.32 -6.88 3.36
CA THR A 138 -2.30 -7.36 2.42
C THR A 138 -1.69 -6.19 1.64
N ILE A 139 -2.54 -5.27 1.15
CA ILE A 139 -2.06 -4.07 0.45
C ILE A 139 -1.22 -3.22 1.40
N ALA A 140 -1.71 -2.90 2.60
CA ALA A 140 -0.98 -2.09 3.57
C ALA A 140 0.35 -2.75 3.99
N TRP A 141 0.33 -4.04 4.28
CA TRP A 141 1.51 -4.82 4.67
C TRP A 141 2.58 -4.80 3.58
N VAL A 142 2.23 -5.27 2.39
CA VAL A 142 3.18 -5.40 1.29
C VAL A 142 3.64 -4.02 0.83
N ALA A 143 2.76 -3.03 0.82
CA ALA A 143 3.11 -1.64 0.50
C ALA A 143 4.19 -1.09 1.44
N TYR A 144 4.04 -1.31 2.74
CA TYR A 144 4.99 -0.86 3.74
C TYR A 144 6.34 -1.56 3.62
N GLY A 145 6.35 -2.89 3.46
CA GLY A 145 7.60 -3.62 3.26
C GLY A 145 8.33 -3.16 1.99
N LEU A 146 7.61 -2.98 0.88
CA LEU A 146 8.19 -2.50 -0.38
C LEU A 146 8.63 -1.04 -0.31
N SER A 147 7.98 -0.18 0.49
CA SER A 147 8.34 1.23 0.62
C SER A 147 9.67 1.42 1.37
N ILE A 148 9.93 0.58 2.37
CA ILE A 148 11.21 0.52 3.10
C ILE A 148 12.30 -0.13 2.23
N GLY A 149 11.94 -1.16 1.47
CA GLY A 149 12.83 -1.84 0.55
C GLY A 149 13.98 -2.55 1.27
N ARG A 150 15.22 -2.07 1.10
CA ARG A 150 16.40 -2.64 1.78
C ARG A 150 16.64 -2.08 3.18
N GLY A 151 15.89 -1.06 3.60
CA GLY A 151 15.96 -0.54 4.96
C GLY A 151 15.52 -1.58 6.00
N GLN A 152 15.94 -1.39 7.24
CA GLN A 152 15.46 -2.19 8.37
C GLN A 152 14.14 -1.63 8.89
N THR A 153 13.21 -2.53 9.20
CA THR A 153 12.01 -2.27 9.98
C THR A 153 12.06 -3.12 11.23
N ASN A 154 11.67 -2.55 12.36
CA ASN A 154 11.50 -3.31 13.58
C ASN A 154 10.07 -3.85 13.62
N PHE A 155 9.88 -5.11 13.23
CA PHE A 155 8.59 -5.76 13.33
C PHE A 155 8.53 -6.48 14.67
N TRP A 156 7.85 -5.87 15.65
CA TRP A 156 7.62 -6.47 16.98
C TRP A 156 8.89 -6.93 17.71
N GLY A 157 9.96 -6.13 17.64
CA GLY A 157 11.24 -6.43 18.31
C GLY A 157 12.22 -7.22 17.43
N ILE A 158 11.80 -7.68 16.25
CA ILE A 158 12.65 -8.40 15.31
C ILE A 158 13.08 -7.45 14.17
N PRO A 159 14.39 -7.15 14.03
CA PRO A 159 14.88 -6.36 12.92
C PRO A 159 14.90 -7.19 11.64
N ILE A 160 14.06 -6.83 10.68
CA ILE A 160 14.00 -7.45 9.35
C ILE A 160 14.04 -6.39 8.26
N THR A 161 14.48 -6.77 7.07
CA THR A 161 14.44 -5.83 5.93
C THR A 161 13.01 -5.67 5.41
N GLY A 162 12.69 -4.50 4.87
CA GLY A 162 11.38 -4.24 4.27
C GLY A 162 10.99 -5.24 3.16
N ASN A 163 11.94 -5.62 2.30
CA ASN A 163 11.71 -6.62 1.25
C ASN A 163 11.36 -7.99 1.81
N VAL A 164 12.04 -8.43 2.88
CA VAL A 164 11.69 -9.68 3.57
C VAL A 164 10.31 -9.55 4.18
N PHE A 165 10.01 -8.42 4.81
CA PHE A 165 8.69 -8.18 5.40
C PHE A 165 7.55 -8.21 4.38
N ALA A 166 7.74 -7.60 3.20
CA ALA A 166 6.81 -7.70 2.07
C ALA A 166 6.71 -9.13 1.53
N GLY A 167 7.84 -9.84 1.48
CA GLY A 167 7.90 -11.24 1.08
C GLY A 167 7.12 -12.16 2.01
N ILE A 168 7.14 -11.90 3.32
CA ILE A 168 6.31 -12.61 4.31
C ILE A 168 4.84 -12.36 4.04
N GLY A 169 4.42 -11.11 3.81
CA GLY A 169 3.02 -10.78 3.48
C GLY A 169 2.54 -11.48 2.19
N ALA A 170 3.36 -11.46 1.13
CA ALA A 170 3.05 -12.18 -0.10
C ALA A 170 3.04 -13.71 0.08
N GLY A 171 3.98 -14.23 0.86
CA GLY A 171 4.05 -15.64 1.22
C GLY A 171 2.82 -16.09 2.01
N PHE A 172 2.25 -15.23 2.85
CA PHE A 172 1.03 -15.52 3.59
C PHE A 172 -0.18 -15.68 2.66
N VAL A 173 -0.31 -14.86 1.62
CA VAL A 173 -1.37 -15.03 0.59
C VAL A 173 -1.22 -16.37 -0.11
N VAL A 174 0.00 -16.71 -0.55
CA VAL A 174 0.27 -18.00 -1.22
C VAL A 174 0.00 -19.17 -0.27
N LEU A 175 0.43 -19.08 0.99
CA LEU A 175 0.19 -20.11 1.99
C LEU A 175 -1.32 -20.33 2.23
N ASN A 176 -2.10 -19.26 2.35
CA ASN A 176 -3.56 -19.37 2.49
C ASN A 176 -4.22 -19.97 1.24
N ALA A 177 -3.70 -19.67 0.06
CA ALA A 177 -4.19 -20.27 -1.19
C ALA A 177 -3.87 -21.77 -1.28
N LEU A 178 -2.75 -22.21 -0.71
CA LEU A 178 -2.34 -23.63 -0.66
C LEU A 178 -3.03 -24.41 0.46
N ALA A 179 -3.25 -23.78 1.62
CA ALA A 179 -3.89 -24.40 2.78
C ALA A 179 -5.41 -24.44 2.67
N GLY A 180 -6.00 -23.51 1.93
CA GLY A 180 -7.45 -23.40 1.71
C GLY A 180 -7.84 -23.55 0.24
N ASP A 181 -8.91 -22.87 -0.17
CA ASP A 181 -9.31 -22.79 -1.56
C ASP A 181 -8.67 -21.55 -2.21
N TRP A 182 -7.82 -21.77 -3.22
CA TRP A 182 -7.18 -20.71 -3.99
C TRP A 182 -8.22 -19.73 -4.61
N ARG A 183 -9.44 -20.22 -4.90
CA ARG A 183 -10.53 -19.38 -5.41
C ARG A 183 -10.93 -18.28 -4.44
N GLY A 184 -10.79 -18.52 -3.14
CA GLY A 184 -11.04 -17.54 -2.07
C GLY A 184 -9.97 -16.43 -1.99
N GLN A 185 -8.80 -16.65 -2.57
CA GLN A 185 -7.64 -15.76 -2.50
C GLN A 185 -7.45 -14.90 -3.76
N VAL A 186 -8.38 -14.98 -4.72
CA VAL A 186 -8.32 -14.22 -5.98
C VAL A 186 -8.17 -12.71 -5.75
N PRO A 187 -8.95 -12.05 -4.85
CA PRO A 187 -8.75 -10.64 -4.56
C PRO A 187 -7.36 -10.33 -3.98
N ASP A 188 -6.81 -11.20 -3.13
CA ASP A 188 -5.48 -11.03 -2.53
C ASP A 188 -4.36 -11.13 -3.58
N PHE A 189 -4.49 -12.01 -4.58
CA PHE A 189 -3.53 -12.03 -5.70
C PHE A 189 -3.55 -10.72 -6.49
N PHE A 190 -4.74 -10.16 -6.74
CA PHE A 190 -4.82 -8.82 -7.34
C PHE A 190 -4.24 -7.75 -6.43
N ALA A 191 -4.48 -7.85 -5.12
CA ALA A 191 -3.91 -6.93 -4.13
C ALA A 191 -2.38 -6.90 -4.20
N LEU A 192 -1.73 -8.06 -4.30
CA LEU A 192 -0.28 -8.15 -4.48
C LEU A 192 0.19 -7.45 -5.76
N GLY A 193 -0.47 -7.72 -6.88
CA GLY A 193 -0.15 -7.11 -8.18
C GLY A 193 -0.34 -5.59 -8.17
N ILE A 194 -1.48 -5.12 -7.67
CA ILE A 194 -1.81 -3.68 -7.54
C ILE A 194 -0.79 -3.00 -6.63
N THR A 195 -0.46 -3.60 -5.50
CA THR A 195 0.50 -3.03 -4.54
C THR A 195 1.88 -2.92 -5.14
N PHE A 196 2.33 -3.97 -5.82
CA PHE A 196 3.61 -3.95 -6.53
C PHE A 196 3.65 -2.82 -7.56
N LEU A 197 2.61 -2.68 -8.38
CA LEU A 197 2.50 -1.60 -9.37
C LEU A 197 2.42 -0.21 -8.71
N ALA A 198 1.66 -0.05 -7.62
CA ALA A 198 1.51 1.23 -6.94
C ALA A 198 2.80 1.71 -6.25
N VAL A 199 3.63 0.78 -5.76
CA VAL A 199 4.89 1.11 -5.07
C VAL A 199 6.07 1.19 -6.03
N ARG A 200 6.25 0.18 -6.89
CA ARG A 200 7.38 0.06 -7.82
C ARG A 200 7.12 0.68 -9.18
N GLY A 201 5.86 0.69 -9.63
CA GLY A 201 5.47 1.19 -10.97
C GLY A 201 5.67 2.69 -11.15
N GLY A 202 5.96 3.45 -10.09
CA GLY A 202 6.37 4.84 -10.18
C GLY A 202 5.21 5.77 -10.56
N ASN A 203 5.20 6.95 -9.97
CA ASN A 203 4.29 8.01 -10.40
C ASN A 203 4.58 8.29 -11.90
N PRO A 204 3.60 8.33 -12.80
CA PRO A 204 3.84 8.59 -14.23
C PRO A 204 4.67 9.86 -14.44
N ARG A 205 4.54 10.85 -13.54
CA ARG A 205 5.38 12.05 -13.52
C ARG A 205 6.84 11.76 -13.18
N THR A 206 7.16 10.87 -12.23
CA THR A 206 8.55 10.54 -11.90
C THR A 206 9.21 9.65 -12.94
N LEU A 207 8.45 8.76 -13.60
CA LEU A 207 8.93 8.04 -14.78
C LEU A 207 9.23 9.00 -15.93
N MET A 208 8.34 9.95 -16.20
CA MET A 208 8.56 10.99 -17.21
C MET A 208 9.76 11.89 -16.87
N LEU A 209 9.93 12.27 -15.60
CA LEU A 209 11.10 13.02 -15.12
C LEU A 209 12.40 12.22 -15.21
N ARG A 210 12.37 10.90 -15.01
CA ARG A 210 13.53 10.02 -15.23
C ARG A 210 13.89 9.90 -16.71
N LEU A 211 12.88 9.78 -17.57
CA LEU A 211 13.07 9.79 -19.03
C LEU A 211 13.62 11.14 -19.53
N GLN A 212 13.11 12.25 -18.99
CA GLN A 212 13.61 13.59 -19.29
C GLN A 212 15.05 13.75 -18.80
N HIS A 213 15.38 13.34 -17.57
CA HIS A 213 16.76 13.34 -17.07
C HIS A 213 17.69 12.50 -17.93
N TRP A 214 17.26 11.31 -18.34
CA TRP A 214 18.05 10.43 -19.19
C TRP A 214 18.29 11.02 -20.58
N ARG A 215 17.27 11.68 -21.17
CA ARG A 215 17.42 12.43 -22.43
C ARG A 215 18.38 13.60 -22.28
N LEU A 216 18.24 14.39 -21.22
CA LEU A 216 19.13 15.51 -20.92
C LEU A 216 20.57 15.03 -20.68
N GLN A 217 20.78 13.94 -19.95
CA GLN A 217 22.10 13.35 -19.74
C GLN A 217 22.74 12.87 -21.05
N ARG A 218 21.96 12.30 -21.98
CA ARG A 218 22.46 11.94 -23.32
C ARG A 218 22.86 13.17 -24.12
N GLN A 219 22.07 14.24 -24.08
CA GLN A 219 22.39 15.49 -24.77
C GLN A 219 23.61 16.19 -24.17
N LEU A 220 23.73 16.21 -22.84
CA LEU A 220 24.84 16.82 -22.14
C LEU A 220 26.15 16.04 -22.32
N ARG A 221 26.13 14.69 -22.34
CA ARG A 221 27.32 13.88 -22.65
C ARG A 221 27.86 14.12 -24.06
N GLY A 222 26.99 14.47 -25.01
CA GLY A 222 27.39 14.89 -26.35
C GLY A 222 28.04 16.28 -26.38
N ARG A 223 27.50 17.24 -25.60
CA ARG A 223 27.98 18.63 -25.57
C ARG A 223 29.17 18.87 -24.63
N SER A 224 29.34 18.07 -23.58
CA SER A 224 30.41 18.23 -22.58
C SER A 224 31.81 17.92 -23.13
N ARG A 225 31.93 17.40 -24.36
CA ARG A 225 33.23 17.22 -25.03
C ARG A 225 33.94 18.53 -25.38
N HIS A 226 33.22 19.66 -25.38
CA HIS A 226 33.77 20.99 -25.70
C HIS A 226 33.91 21.91 -24.48
N LEU A 227 33.49 21.47 -23.29
CA LEU A 227 33.60 22.29 -22.09
C LEU A 227 34.93 21.98 -21.40
N ARG A 228 35.91 22.84 -21.64
CA ARG A 228 37.19 22.85 -20.91
C ARG A 228 36.90 23.36 -19.50
N VAL A 229 37.19 22.55 -18.49
CA VAL A 229 37.11 22.98 -17.09
C VAL A 229 38.14 24.08 -16.89
N ILE A 230 37.68 25.31 -16.69
CA ILE A 230 38.53 26.41 -16.24
C ILE A 230 38.69 26.20 -14.74
N SER A 231 39.85 25.71 -14.33
CA SER A 231 40.26 25.72 -12.93
C SER A 231 40.34 27.18 -12.49
N GLU A 232 39.63 27.50 -11.42
CA GLU A 232 39.76 28.77 -10.71
C GLU A 232 41.12 28.74 -9.98
N ASP A 233 42.21 28.98 -10.72
CA ASP A 233 43.46 29.42 -10.11
C ASP A 233 43.20 30.84 -9.61
N ARG A 234 42.71 30.89 -8.38
CA ARG A 234 42.52 32.11 -7.60
C ARG A 234 43.93 32.65 -7.30
N PRO A 235 44.35 33.80 -7.84
CA PRO A 235 45.59 34.42 -7.41
C PRO A 235 45.39 34.87 -5.96
N ASP A 236 46.38 34.62 -5.11
CA ASP A 236 46.44 35.14 -3.74
C ASP A 236 46.19 36.65 -3.74
N ASP A 237 45.02 37.06 -3.21
CA ASP A 237 44.75 38.44 -2.84
C ASP A 237 45.65 38.82 -1.66
N ARG A 238 46.90 39.16 -1.98
CA ARG A 238 47.96 39.59 -1.05
C ARG A 238 48.09 41.11 -0.95
N TYR A 239 47.10 41.87 -1.41
CA TYR A 239 47.15 43.34 -1.50
C TYR A 239 45.98 44.05 -0.83
N LEU A 240 45.62 43.65 0.39
CA LEU A 240 44.86 44.50 1.30
C LEU A 240 45.59 44.55 2.64
N ASN A 241 46.63 45.38 2.68
CA ASN A 241 47.13 46.03 3.90
C ASN A 241 46.48 47.41 3.98
#